data_AF-E5DGA5-F1
#
_entry.id   AF-E5DGA5-F1
#
_cell.length_a   1.000
_cell.length_b   1.000
_cell.length_c   1.000
_cell.angle_alpha   90.00
_cell.angle_beta   90.00
_cell.angle_gamma   90.00
#
_symmetry.space_group_name_H-M   'P 1'
#
loop_
_entity.id
_entity.type
_entity.pdbx_description
1 polymer ?
#
loop_
_entity_poly.entity_id
_entity_poly.type
_entity_poly.pdbx_seq_one_letter_code
_entity_poly.pdbx_strand_id
1 'polypeptide(L)' 'DLGTGIVARVEALLDGVPPAMTSSMLNDLTRGGRLELPWLSGAVVQLGSELGVPTPVHRVVAAALAPYADGPP' A
#
# COMPACT_ATOMS: atom_id res chain seq x y z
N ASP A 1 2.68 16.67 13.08
CA ASP A 1 1.43 16.08 13.59
C ASP A 1 0.52 15.82 12.40
N LEU A 2 0.03 14.59 12.23
CA LEU A 2 -0.92 14.24 11.15
C LEU A 2 -2.36 14.66 11.48
N GLY A 3 -2.56 15.25 12.67
CA GLY A 3 -3.85 15.65 13.21
C GLY A 3 -4.55 14.48 13.88
N THR A 4 -5.06 14.71 15.07
CA THR A 4 -5.97 13.77 15.75
C THR A 4 -7.17 13.52 14.83
N GLY A 5 -7.37 12.27 14.40
CA GLY A 5 -8.50 11.87 13.54
C GLY A 5 -8.16 11.49 12.10
N ILE A 6 -6.88 11.42 11.72
CA ILE A 6 -6.48 10.95 10.38
C ILE A 6 -7.07 9.57 10.03
N VAL A 7 -7.10 8.65 11.00
CA VAL A 7 -7.65 7.30 10.81
C VAL A 7 -9.13 7.37 10.44
N ALA A 8 -9.96 8.04 11.25
CA ALA A 8 -11.38 8.21 11.00
C ALA A 8 -11.67 8.90 9.64
N ARG A 9 -10.82 9.85 9.23
CA ARG A 9 -10.94 10.51 7.92
C ARG A 9 -10.65 9.55 6.76
N VAL A 10 -9.66 8.67 6.90
CA VAL A 10 -9.35 7.65 5.88
C VAL A 10 -10.44 6.60 5.83
N GLU A 11 -10.96 6.16 6.97
CA GLU A 11 -12.10 5.23 7.03
C GLU A 11 -13.33 5.81 6.32
N ALA A 12 -13.72 7.04 6.65
CA ALA A 12 -14.85 7.70 6.00
C ALA A 12 -14.66 7.90 4.48
N LEU A 13 -13.42 8.13 4.03
CA LEU A 13 -13.10 8.17 2.60
C LEU A 13 -13.35 6.80 1.95
N LEU A 14 -12.85 5.72 2.59
CA LEU A 14 -13.01 4.36 2.10
C LEU A 14 -14.46 3.88 2.12
N ASP A 15 -15.28 4.36 3.05
CA ASP A 15 -16.72 4.06 3.08
C ASP A 15 -17.51 4.79 1.98
N GLY A 16 -16.98 5.90 1.46
CA GLY A 16 -17.65 6.75 0.49
C GLY A 16 -17.42 6.38 -0.98
N VAL A 17 -16.49 5.46 -1.28
CA VAL A 17 -16.18 5.07 -2.66
C VAL A 17 -17.19 4.04 -3.19
N PRO A 18 -17.45 3.97 -4.51
CA PRO A 18 -18.33 2.96 -5.07
C PRO A 18 -17.88 1.53 -4.72
N PRO A 19 -18.79 0.58 -4.46
CA PRO A 19 -18.43 -0.79 -4.11
C PRO A 19 -17.57 -1.52 -5.14
N ALA A 20 -17.66 -1.12 -6.41
CA ALA A 20 -16.88 -1.68 -7.51
C ALA A 20 -15.54 -0.96 -7.74
N MET A 21 -15.19 0.06 -6.94
CA MET A 21 -13.94 0.78 -7.11
C MET A 21 -12.75 -0.10 -6.74
N THR A 22 -11.75 -0.13 -7.61
CA THR A 22 -10.46 -0.79 -7.39
C THR A 22 -9.33 0.21 -7.38
N SER A 23 -8.19 -0.15 -6.80
CA SER A 23 -6.97 0.66 -6.86
C SER A 23 -6.24 0.49 -8.20
N SER A 24 -5.50 1.52 -8.62
CA SER A 24 -4.65 1.46 -9.82
C SER A 24 -3.65 0.30 -9.75
N MET A 25 -2.99 0.10 -8.59
CA MET A 25 -2.07 -1.02 -8.37
C MET A 25 -2.75 -2.39 -8.49
N LEU A 26 -4.03 -2.53 -8.11
CA LEU A 26 -4.79 -3.77 -8.34
C LEU A 26 -5.04 -4.00 -9.84
N ASN A 27 -5.35 -2.93 -10.58
CA ASN A 27 -5.49 -3.01 -12.03
C ASN A 27 -4.17 -3.42 -12.69
N ASP A 28 -3.04 -2.89 -12.22
CA ASP A 28 -1.70 -3.26 -12.67
C ASP A 28 -1.37 -4.72 -12.36
N LEU A 29 -1.64 -5.19 -11.14
CA LEU A 29 -1.45 -6.59 -10.79
C LEU A 29 -2.27 -7.52 -11.69
N THR A 30 -3.54 -7.19 -11.91
CA THR A 30 -4.46 -8.02 -12.69
C THR A 30 -4.07 -8.12 -14.17
N ARG A 31 -3.47 -7.05 -14.73
CA ARG A 31 -3.00 -7.02 -16.13
C ARG A 31 -1.54 -7.45 -16.32
N GLY A 32 -0.86 -7.93 -15.27
CA GLY A 32 0.55 -8.29 -15.31
C GLY A 32 1.49 -7.10 -15.51
N GLY A 33 1.09 -5.91 -15.07
CA GLY A 33 1.90 -4.71 -15.07
C GLY A 33 2.88 -4.67 -13.89
N ARG A 34 3.91 -3.83 -14.02
CA ARG A 34 4.79 -3.46 -12.91
C ARG A 34 3.98 -2.77 -11.83
N LEU A 35 4.31 -3.05 -10.57
CA LEU A 35 3.60 -2.48 -9.43
C LEU A 35 4.34 -1.27 -8.87
N GLU A 36 3.58 -0.33 -8.34
CA GLU A 36 4.11 0.76 -7.51
C GLU A 36 4.52 0.31 -6.08
N LEU A 37 4.73 -1.00 -5.88
CA LEU A 37 5.04 -1.58 -4.58
C LEU A 37 6.27 -0.94 -3.88
N PRO A 38 7.40 -0.67 -4.57
CA PRO A 38 8.55 -0.03 -3.94
C PRO A 38 8.24 1.39 -3.45
N TRP A 39 7.35 2.11 -4.14
CA TRP A 39 7.01 3.50 -3.84
C TRP A 39 5.89 3.64 -2.79
N LEU A 40 5.10 2.58 -2.58
CA LEU A 40 4.05 2.53 -1.55
C LEU A 40 4.52 1.77 -0.30
N SER A 41 4.13 0.50 -0.14
CA SER A 41 4.44 -0.26 1.08
C SER A 41 5.95 -0.46 1.26
N GLY A 42 6.73 -0.57 0.18
CA GLY A 42 8.20 -0.59 0.24
C GLY A 42 8.78 0.67 0.89
N ALA A 43 8.32 1.84 0.47
CA ALA A 43 8.75 3.12 1.02
C ALA A 43 8.40 3.25 2.51
N VAL A 44 7.21 2.81 2.92
CA VAL A 44 6.82 2.82 4.35
C VAL A 44 7.72 1.90 5.18
N VAL A 45 8.07 0.70 4.66
CA VAL A 45 9.01 -0.21 5.33
C VAL A 45 10.39 0.42 5.46
N GLN A 46 10.90 1.03 4.40
CA GLN A 46 12.20 1.69 4.38
C GLN A 46 12.25 2.82 5.41
N LEU A 47 11.33 3.79 5.32
CA LEU A 47 11.27 4.94 6.22
C LEU A 47 11.05 4.53 7.68
N GLY A 48 10.17 3.54 7.92
CA GLY A 48 9.97 3.00 9.25
C GLY A 48 11.25 2.40 9.83
N SER A 49 12.05 1.70 9.01
CA SER A 49 13.35 1.19 9.43
C SER A 49 14.35 2.30 9.76
N GLU A 50 14.44 3.32 8.91
CA GLU A 50 15.36 4.47 9.11
C GLU A 50 15.02 5.25 10.39
N LEU A 51 13.74 5.35 10.74
CA LEU A 51 13.26 6.11 11.89
C LEU A 51 13.04 5.24 13.15
N GLY A 52 13.31 3.93 13.08
CA GLY A 52 13.06 3.02 14.19
C GLY A 52 11.58 2.80 14.52
N VAL A 53 10.67 3.04 13.56
CA VAL A 53 9.22 2.85 13.70
C VAL A 53 8.81 1.48 13.13
N PRO A 54 8.22 0.58 13.94
CA PRO A 54 7.74 -0.70 13.43
C PRO A 54 6.59 -0.56 12.41
N THR A 55 6.72 -1.21 11.26
CA THR A 55 5.72 -1.23 10.17
C THR A 55 5.27 -2.65 9.79
N PRO A 56 4.81 -3.48 10.75
CA PRO A 56 4.60 -4.91 10.54
C PRO A 56 3.62 -5.23 9.40
N VAL A 57 2.53 -4.48 9.27
CA VAL A 57 1.53 -4.68 8.20
C VAL A 57 2.15 -4.42 6.82
N HIS A 58 2.87 -3.30 6.66
CA HIS A 58 3.51 -2.98 5.38
C HIS A 58 4.63 -3.97 5.02
N ARG A 59 5.33 -4.56 6.00
CA ARG A 59 6.30 -5.65 5.73
C ARG A 59 5.62 -6.88 5.17
N VAL A 60 4.48 -7.29 5.72
CA VAL A 60 3.71 -8.44 5.22
C VAL A 60 3.21 -8.17 3.79
N VAL A 61 2.59 -7.00 3.56
CA VAL A 61 2.08 -6.62 2.24
C VAL A 61 3.22 -6.57 1.21
N ALA A 62 4.35 -5.94 1.55
CA ALA A 62 5.49 -5.85 0.66
C ALA A 62 6.09 -7.22 0.35
N ALA A 63 6.22 -8.11 1.33
CA ALA A 63 6.72 -9.46 1.09
C ALA A 63 5.77 -10.28 0.21
N ALA A 64 4.46 -10.20 0.44
CA ALA A 64 3.47 -10.96 -0.32
C ALA A 64 3.42 -10.55 -1.81
N LEU A 65 3.61 -9.25 -2.09
CA LEU A 65 3.55 -8.72 -3.45
C LEU A 65 4.92 -8.61 -4.14
N ALA A 66 6.03 -8.87 -3.43
CA ALA A 66 7.39 -8.79 -3.98
C ALA A 66 7.59 -9.63 -5.26
N PRO A 67 7.07 -10.87 -5.39
CA PRO A 67 7.21 -11.64 -6.63
C PRO A 67 6.58 -10.98 -7.85
N TYR A 68 5.64 -10.05 -7.65
CA TYR A 68 4.89 -9.38 -8.71
C TYR A 68 5.39 -7.96 -9.00
N ALA A 69 6.42 -7.47 -8.29
CA ALA A 69 6.80 -6.06 -8.31
C ALA A 69 7.14 -5.54 -9.71
N ASP A 70 7.77 -6.38 -10.54
CA ASP A 70 8.16 -6.05 -11.91
C ASP A 70 7.25 -6.69 -12.99
N GLY A 71 6.07 -7.18 -12.59
CA GLY A 71 5.17 -7.96 -13.43
C GLY A 71 5.09 -9.42 -12.94
N PRO A 72 4.48 -10.34 -13.73
CA PRO A 72 4.34 -11.74 -13.34
C PRO A 72 5.71 -12.38 -12.99
N PRO A 73 5.74 -13.31 -12.01
CA PRO A 73 6.95 -14.05 -11.63
C PRO A 73 7.57 -14.84 -12.79
#